data_AF-A0A443QA17-F1
#
_entry.id   AF-A0A443QA17-F1
#
_cell.length_a   1.000
_cell.length_b   1.000
_cell.length_c   1.000
_cell.angle_alpha   90.00
_cell.angle_beta   90.00
_cell.angle_gamma   90.00
#
_symmetry.space_group_name_H-M   'P 1'
#
loop_
_entity.id
_entity.type
_entity.pdbx_description
1 polymer ?
#
loop_
_entity_poly.entity_id
_entity_poly.type
_entity_poly.pdbx_seq_one_letter_code
_entity_poly.pdbx_strand_id
1 'polypeptide(L)'
;MGIDIDLFIDQSIDFDDFCCSICLDVLEEPLELMACDHCFCKGCLYNLVKDRRRRKCPLCRSPIILFRTDPITPERFEESLSDCRTKIIRNPLRMRRKLFNLDVRCPYKDNGCEEIIKVSNFTAHKLQCSRKPLQQEWNPPQTSRFNGPFLPHQTNLIPDISMRNNRNGRVIFYYSYPQ
;
A
#
# COMPACT_ATOMS: atom_id res chain seq x y z
N MET A 1 -2.33 2.11 1.66
CA MET A 1 -1.37 1.87 2.76
C MET A 1 -1.41 3.11 3.61
N GLY A 2 -1.27 3.01 4.93
CA GLY A 2 -1.43 4.19 5.79
C GLY A 2 -2.89 4.59 5.97
N ILE A 3 -3.13 5.43 6.97
CA ILE A 3 -4.44 5.97 7.33
C ILE A 3 -4.45 7.43 6.93
N ASP A 4 -5.37 7.78 6.04
CA ASP A 4 -5.59 9.16 5.59
C ASP A 4 -5.96 10.03 6.80
N ILE A 5 -5.28 11.18 6.92
CA ILE A 5 -5.45 12.16 8.00
C ILE A 5 -6.91 12.66 8.06
N ASP A 6 -7.58 12.76 6.91
CA ASP A 6 -8.97 13.26 6.81
C ASP A 6 -10.01 12.28 7.38
N LEU A 7 -9.59 11.06 7.71
CA LEU A 7 -10.46 10.09 8.37
C LEU A 7 -10.50 10.31 9.89
N PHE A 8 -9.53 10.97 10.49
CA PHE A 8 -9.50 11.18 11.95
C PHE A 8 -10.61 12.13 12.40
N ILE A 9 -11.21 11.83 13.55
CA ILE A 9 -12.28 12.67 14.13
C ILE A 9 -11.71 13.95 14.71
N ASP A 10 -10.62 13.84 15.45
CA ASP A 10 -9.96 14.97 16.09
C ASP A 10 -8.78 15.47 15.23
N GLN A 11 -9.00 16.60 14.55
CA GLN A 11 -7.99 17.25 13.70
C GLN A 11 -7.04 18.16 14.49
N SER A 12 -7.23 18.31 15.81
CA SER A 12 -6.30 19.08 16.66
C SER A 12 -5.03 18.31 17.00
N ILE A 13 -4.98 17.03 16.63
CA ILE A 13 -3.85 16.14 16.89
C ILE A 13 -2.74 16.42 15.89
N ASP A 14 -1.55 16.65 16.42
CA ASP A 14 -0.32 16.67 15.63
C ASP A 14 0.09 15.23 15.28
N PHE A 15 0.13 14.96 13.97
CA PHE A 15 0.47 13.65 13.40
C PHE A 15 1.90 13.57 12.89
N ASP A 16 2.72 14.62 12.99
CA ASP A 16 4.07 14.67 12.39
C ASP A 16 4.94 13.49 12.87
N ASP A 17 4.84 13.12 14.14
CA ASP A 17 5.55 11.99 14.75
C ASP A 17 4.99 10.60 14.36
N PHE A 18 3.82 10.56 13.72
CA PHE A 18 3.07 9.34 13.39
C PHE A 18 2.90 9.12 11.88
N CYS A 19 3.58 9.89 11.06
CA CYS A 19 3.52 9.77 9.61
C CYS A 19 4.55 8.78 9.07
N CYS A 20 4.13 7.98 8.09
CA CYS A 20 4.99 7.06 7.36
C CYS A 20 5.78 7.81 6.29
N SER A 21 7.12 7.80 6.34
CA SER A 21 7.96 8.46 5.32
C SER A 21 7.89 7.86 3.91
N ILE A 22 7.16 6.75 3.71
CA ILE A 22 6.97 6.11 2.39
C ILE A 22 5.66 6.55 1.74
N CYS A 23 4.53 6.47 2.45
CA CYS A 23 3.22 6.84 1.90
C CYS A 23 2.75 8.23 2.32
N LEU A 24 3.45 8.88 3.27
CA LEU A 24 3.16 10.20 3.81
C LEU A 24 1.85 10.32 4.61
N ASP A 25 1.17 9.20 4.84
CA ASP A 25 -0.02 9.09 5.69
C ASP A 25 0.30 8.64 7.11
N VAL A 26 -0.69 8.69 8.01
CA VAL A 26 -0.57 8.19 9.38
C VAL A 26 -0.33 6.67 9.39
N LEU A 27 0.52 6.19 10.29
CA LEU A 27 0.97 4.79 10.33
C LEU A 27 -0.17 3.78 10.53
N GLU A 28 -0.41 2.94 9.51
CA GLU A 28 -1.27 1.74 9.58
C GLU A 28 -0.41 0.52 9.97
N GLU A 29 -0.72 -0.13 11.09
CA GLU A 29 0.09 -1.21 11.69
C GLU A 29 1.59 -0.83 11.77
N PRO A 30 1.98 0.13 12.63
CA PRO A 30 3.34 0.67 12.67
C PRO A 30 4.40 -0.39 12.99
N LEU A 31 5.45 -0.41 12.19
CA LEU A 31 6.67 -1.19 12.39
C LEU A 31 7.86 -0.25 12.58
N GLU A 32 8.59 -0.43 13.68
CA GLU A 32 9.78 0.36 14.02
C GLU A 32 11.05 -0.45 13.79
N LEU A 33 12.03 0.12 13.09
CA LEU A 33 13.33 -0.50 12.87
C LEU A 33 14.25 -0.29 14.08
N MET A 34 14.61 -1.34 14.81
CA MET A 34 15.46 -1.21 16.01
C MET A 34 16.86 -0.64 15.74
N ALA A 35 17.32 -0.67 14.48
CA ALA A 35 18.64 -0.16 14.11
C ALA A 35 18.69 1.38 13.96
N CYS A 36 17.53 2.06 13.89
CA CYS A 36 17.47 3.50 13.62
C CYS A 36 16.18 4.20 14.08
N ASP A 37 15.28 3.50 14.76
CA ASP A 37 14.02 3.98 15.32
C ASP A 37 13.03 4.64 14.34
N HIS A 38 13.26 4.49 13.03
CA HIS A 38 12.32 4.94 12.01
C HIS A 38 11.13 3.97 11.88
N CYS A 39 9.94 4.55 11.73
CA CYS A 39 8.68 3.82 11.64
C CYS A 39 8.07 3.85 10.23
N PHE A 40 7.43 2.76 9.86
CA PHE A 40 6.76 2.59 8.58
C PHE A 40 5.47 1.79 8.75
N CYS A 41 4.49 1.98 7.87
CA CYS A 41 3.33 1.08 7.80
C CYS A 41 3.81 -0.33 7.47
N LYS A 42 3.16 -1.35 8.06
CA LYS A 42 3.46 -2.76 7.78
C LYS A 42 3.52 -3.08 6.28
N GLY A 43 2.51 -2.65 5.52
CA GLY A 43 2.46 -2.86 4.07
C GLY A 43 3.52 -2.07 3.30
N CYS A 44 3.91 -0.88 3.78
CA CYS A 44 5.00 -0.11 3.17
C CYS A 44 6.35 -0.81 3.39
N LEU A 45 6.61 -1.27 4.61
CA LEU A 45 7.84 -1.98 4.92
C LEU A 45 7.91 -3.31 4.15
N TYR A 46 6.82 -4.08 4.09
CA TYR A 46 6.72 -5.31 3.29
C TYR A 46 7.14 -5.07 1.84
N ASN A 47 6.55 -4.06 1.18
CA ASN A 47 6.87 -3.73 -0.21
C ASN A 47 8.33 -3.31 -0.39
N LEU A 48 8.92 -2.62 0.60
CA LEU A 48 10.32 -2.23 0.57
C LEU A 48 11.26 -3.44 0.67
N VAL A 49 11.00 -4.37 1.58
CA VAL A 49 11.89 -5.51 1.85
C VAL A 49 11.74 -6.65 0.85
N LYS A 50 10.59 -6.70 0.14
CA LYS A 50 10.30 -7.65 -0.94
C LYS A 50 11.40 -7.63 -2.01
N ASP A 51 11.96 -6.46 -2.30
CA ASP A 51 13.18 -6.34 -3.09
C ASP A 51 14.43 -6.46 -2.19
N ARG A 52 15.18 -7.56 -2.34
CA ARG A 52 16.45 -7.79 -1.63
C ARG A 52 17.40 -6.60 -1.70
N ARG A 53 17.46 -5.90 -2.83
CA ARG A 53 18.42 -4.81 -3.06
C ARG A 53 18.06 -3.55 -2.26
N ARG A 54 16.83 -3.45 -1.77
CA ARG A 54 16.27 -2.27 -1.11
C ARG A 54 16.08 -2.44 0.40
N ARG A 55 16.68 -3.45 1.03
CA ARG A 55 16.63 -3.73 2.49
C ARG A 55 17.46 -2.74 3.33
N LYS A 56 17.24 -1.45 3.12
CA LYS A 56 17.83 -0.35 3.86
C LYS A 56 16.75 0.67 4.17
N CYS A 57 16.83 1.29 5.33
CA CYS A 57 15.94 2.38 5.72
C CYS A 57 16.02 3.51 4.67
N PRO A 58 14.88 3.99 4.12
CA PRO A 58 14.87 5.10 3.16
C PRO A 58 15.43 6.41 3.73
N LEU A 59 15.31 6.62 5.04
CA LEU A 59 15.68 7.88 5.71
C LEU A 59 17.18 7.95 6.04
N CYS A 60 17.74 6.88 6.61
CA CYS A 60 19.12 6.87 7.13
C CYS A 60 20.01 5.79 6.53
N ARG A 61 19.48 4.94 5.63
CA ARG A 61 20.19 3.82 4.98
C ARG A 61 20.67 2.70 5.92
N SER A 62 20.30 2.73 7.21
CA SER A 62 20.54 1.62 8.14
C SER A 62 19.95 0.31 7.61
N PRO A 63 20.61 -0.85 7.82
CA PRO A 63 20.14 -2.13 7.31
C PRO A 63 18.82 -2.54 7.95
N ILE A 64 17.93 -3.12 7.16
CA ILE A 64 16.68 -3.74 7.66
C ILE A 64 16.94 -5.23 7.86
N ILE A 65 16.89 -5.69 9.11
CA ILE A 65 17.23 -7.07 9.48
C ILE A 65 15.95 -7.86 9.72
N LEU A 66 15.72 -8.85 8.86
CA LEU A 66 14.61 -9.79 8.90
C LEU A 66 15.14 -11.22 8.96
N PHE A 67 14.56 -12.05 9.84
CA PHE A 67 14.90 -13.47 9.90
C PHE A 67 14.26 -14.24 8.75
N ARG A 68 15.08 -14.84 7.87
CA ARG A 68 14.68 -15.56 6.63
C ARG A 68 13.89 -14.70 5.66
N THR A 69 14.43 -14.49 4.47
CA THR A 69 13.89 -13.42 3.64
C THR A 69 13.65 -13.78 2.20
N ASP A 70 13.74 -15.03 1.74
CA ASP A 70 13.68 -15.24 0.30
C ASP A 70 13.06 -16.55 -0.20
N PRO A 71 12.08 -16.45 -1.12
CA PRO A 71 11.29 -15.25 -1.44
C PRO A 71 10.48 -14.73 -0.23
N ILE A 72 10.28 -13.40 -0.10
CA ILE A 72 9.35 -12.81 0.89
C ILE A 72 7.93 -12.87 0.34
N THR A 73 7.16 -13.84 0.80
CA THR A 73 5.70 -13.85 0.66
C THR A 73 5.07 -13.14 1.87
N PRO A 74 3.78 -12.73 1.81
CA PRO A 74 3.10 -12.14 2.95
C PRO A 74 3.16 -13.03 4.20
N GLU A 75 3.01 -14.35 4.04
CA GLU A 75 3.03 -15.32 5.14
C GLU A 75 4.42 -15.36 5.80
N ARG A 76 5.48 -15.43 4.99
CA ARG A 76 6.87 -15.42 5.47
C ARG A 76 7.26 -14.10 6.12
N PHE A 77 6.68 -12.99 5.66
CA PHE A 77 6.89 -11.69 6.31
C PHE A 77 6.28 -11.67 7.70
N GLU A 78 5.06 -12.20 7.87
CA GLU A 78 4.43 -12.35 9.19
C GLU A 78 5.24 -13.27 10.11
N GLU A 79 5.71 -14.41 9.61
CA GLU A 79 6.59 -15.33 10.33
C GLU A 79 7.88 -14.62 10.78
N SER A 80 8.53 -13.90 9.88
CA SER A 80 9.76 -13.17 10.17
C SER A 80 9.55 -12.14 11.27
N LEU A 81 8.48 -11.34 11.18
CA LEU A 81 8.12 -10.34 12.18
C LEU A 81 7.70 -10.95 13.53
N SER A 82 7.42 -12.25 13.60
CA SER A 82 7.13 -12.99 14.83
C SER A 82 8.37 -13.64 15.44
N ASP A 83 9.48 -13.73 14.69
CA ASP A 83 10.75 -14.28 15.15
C ASP A 83 11.55 -13.23 15.96
N CYS A 84 12.05 -13.61 17.13
CA CYS A 84 12.78 -12.73 18.03
C CYS A 84 14.13 -12.22 17.47
N ARG A 85 14.67 -12.85 16.42
CA ARG A 85 15.88 -12.40 15.73
C ARG A 85 15.62 -11.23 14.79
N THR A 86 14.37 -11.03 14.38
CA THR A 86 13.97 -9.88 13.56
C THR A 86 14.09 -8.60 14.38
N LYS A 87 14.81 -7.61 13.85
CA LYS A 87 15.10 -6.35 14.55
C LYS A 87 14.05 -5.29 14.23
N ILE A 88 12.79 -5.68 14.35
CA ILE A 88 11.62 -4.83 14.05
C ILE A 88 10.63 -4.96 15.20
N ILE A 89 10.21 -3.83 15.75
CA ILE A 89 9.20 -3.77 16.81
C ILE A 89 7.84 -3.51 16.16
N ARG A 90 6.88 -4.41 16.40
CA ARG A 90 5.47 -4.19 16.05
C ARG A 90 4.83 -3.29 17.09
N ASN A 91 4.05 -2.30 16.63
CA ASN A 91 3.23 -1.44 17.49
C ASN A 91 4.04 -0.84 18.66
N PRO A 92 5.09 -0.04 18.36
CA PRO A 92 6.02 0.46 19.37
C PRO A 92 5.29 1.22 20.48
N LEU A 93 5.72 0.99 21.73
CA LEU A 93 5.03 1.48 22.93
C LEU A 93 4.86 2.99 22.96
N ARG A 94 5.83 3.75 22.42
CA ARG A 94 5.78 5.22 22.35
C ARG A 94 4.59 5.74 21.54
N MET A 95 4.11 4.97 20.55
CA MET A 95 2.94 5.32 19.73
C MET A 95 1.64 4.74 20.29
N ARG A 96 1.72 3.74 21.18
CA ARG A 96 0.57 2.94 21.61
C ARG A 96 -0.48 3.70 22.43
N ARG A 97 -0.11 4.73 23.19
CA ARG A 97 -1.09 5.49 24.00
C ARG A 97 -1.83 6.57 23.21
N LYS A 98 -1.10 7.27 22.33
CA LYS A 98 -1.65 8.37 21.53
C LYS A 98 -2.36 7.82 20.29
N LEU A 99 -1.63 7.27 19.34
CA LEU A 99 -2.16 6.88 18.03
C LEU A 99 -3.27 5.81 18.10
N PHE A 100 -3.09 4.75 18.89
CA PHE A 100 -3.98 3.57 18.83
C PHE A 100 -5.38 3.81 19.40
N ASN A 101 -5.52 4.81 20.28
CA ASN A 101 -6.78 5.16 20.92
C ASN A 101 -7.56 6.23 20.14
N LEU A 102 -6.98 6.80 19.08
CA LEU A 102 -7.65 7.81 18.29
C LEU A 102 -8.82 7.21 17.52
N ASP A 103 -9.89 7.99 17.44
CA ASP A 103 -11.07 7.66 16.68
C ASP A 103 -10.90 8.11 15.23
N VAL A 104 -11.21 7.19 14.32
CA VAL A 104 -11.07 7.34 12.88
C VAL A 104 -12.33 6.80 12.20
N ARG A 105 -12.83 7.52 11.20
CA ARG A 105 -13.94 7.08 10.35
C ARG A 105 -13.48 5.94 9.45
N CYS A 106 -14.41 5.05 9.13
CA CYS A 106 -14.17 4.05 8.11
C CYS A 106 -13.71 4.67 6.78
N PRO A 107 -12.70 4.10 6.08
CA PRO A 107 -12.26 4.58 4.77
C PRO A 107 -13.35 4.43 3.68
N TYR A 108 -14.43 3.69 3.96
CA TYR A 108 -15.56 3.51 3.06
C TYR A 108 -16.77 4.37 3.46
N LYS A 109 -16.53 5.53 4.09
CA LYS A 109 -17.57 6.50 4.45
C LYS A 109 -18.41 6.92 3.24
N ASP A 110 -17.78 7.07 2.08
CA ASP A 110 -18.46 7.46 0.83
C ASP A 110 -19.33 6.33 0.25
N ASN A 111 -19.04 5.08 0.64
CA ASN A 111 -19.91 3.92 0.36
C ASN A 111 -20.95 3.71 1.48
N GLY A 112 -21.10 4.69 2.39
CA GLY A 112 -22.08 4.76 3.47
C GLY A 112 -21.75 3.94 4.71
N CYS A 113 -20.46 3.70 5.00
CA CYS A 113 -20.07 3.19 6.32
C CYS A 113 -19.87 4.35 7.30
N GLU A 114 -20.74 4.45 8.30
CA GLU A 114 -20.72 5.52 9.31
C GLU A 114 -19.97 5.14 10.60
N GLU A 115 -19.34 3.97 10.61
CA GLU A 115 -18.61 3.46 11.78
C GLU A 115 -17.42 4.36 12.12
N ILE A 116 -17.34 4.71 13.40
CA ILE A 116 -16.19 5.35 14.03
C ILE A 116 -15.49 4.29 14.86
N ILE A 117 -14.22 4.05 14.56
CA ILE A 117 -13.44 2.97 15.15
C ILE A 117 -12.13 3.52 15.67
N LYS A 118 -11.54 2.82 16.64
CA LYS A 118 -10.18 3.11 17.08
C LYS A 118 -9.18 2.70 16.01
N VAL A 119 -8.09 3.46 15.89
CA VAL A 119 -6.94 3.11 15.02
C VAL A 119 -6.46 1.67 15.27
N SER A 120 -6.47 1.20 16.52
CA SER A 120 -6.11 -0.19 16.86
C SER A 120 -6.91 -1.25 16.09
N ASN A 121 -8.16 -0.93 15.71
CA ASN A 121 -9.10 -1.83 15.05
C ASN A 121 -9.30 -1.46 13.57
N PHE A 122 -8.61 -0.43 13.07
CA PHE A 122 -8.78 0.10 11.72
C PHE A 122 -8.61 -0.97 10.63
N THR A 123 -7.48 -1.69 10.65
CA THR A 123 -7.18 -2.73 9.65
C THR A 123 -8.20 -3.85 9.68
N ALA A 124 -8.59 -4.31 10.89
CA ALA A 124 -9.56 -5.39 11.05
C ALA A 124 -10.94 -5.00 10.48
N HIS A 125 -11.44 -3.82 10.84
CA HIS A 125 -12.69 -3.29 10.29
C HIS A 125 -12.58 -3.12 8.77
N LYS A 126 -11.52 -2.47 8.26
CA LYS A 126 -11.32 -2.23 6.83
C LYS A 126 -11.34 -3.50 5.98
N LEU A 127 -10.85 -4.62 6.51
CA LEU A 127 -10.88 -5.91 5.83
C LEU A 127 -12.28 -6.56 5.85
N GLN A 128 -13.04 -6.36 6.92
CA GLN A 128 -14.33 -7.00 7.17
C GLN A 128 -15.54 -6.09 6.90
N CYS A 129 -15.32 -4.83 6.52
CA CYS A 129 -16.38 -3.84 6.36
C CYS A 129 -17.34 -4.25 5.24
N SER A 130 -18.64 -4.27 5.55
CA SER A 130 -19.69 -4.62 4.60
C SER A 130 -19.85 -3.63 3.43
N ARG A 131 -19.32 -2.40 3.58
CA ARG A 131 -19.33 -1.36 2.54
C ARG A 131 -18.02 -1.27 1.75
N LYS A 132 -17.10 -2.22 1.97
CA LYS A 132 -15.89 -2.36 1.16
C LYS A 132 -16.32 -2.58 -0.29
N PRO A 133 -15.84 -1.76 -1.26
CA PRO A 133 -16.20 -1.97 -2.65
C PRO A 133 -15.67 -3.33 -3.10
N LEU A 134 -16.48 -4.06 -3.86
CA LEU A 134 -16.02 -5.26 -4.55
C LEU A 134 -14.93 -4.80 -5.53
N GLN A 135 -13.67 -5.15 -5.27
CA GLN A 135 -12.58 -4.83 -6.19
C GLN A 135 -12.97 -5.37 -7.57
N GLN A 136 -13.18 -4.49 -8.55
CA GLN A 136 -13.09 -4.91 -9.94
C GLN A 136 -11.65 -5.33 -10.15
N GLU A 137 -11.41 -6.63 -10.26
CA GLU A 137 -10.14 -7.16 -10.73
C GLU A 137 -9.85 -6.53 -12.09
N TRP A 138 -8.93 -5.55 -12.13
CA TRP A 138 -8.34 -5.15 -13.39
C TRP A 138 -7.47 -6.31 -13.85
N ASN A 139 -8.06 -7.21 -14.65
CA ASN A 139 -7.30 -8.16 -15.44
C ASN A 139 -6.64 -7.35 -16.56
N PRO A 140 -5.31 -7.14 -16.56
CA PRO A 140 -4.65 -6.65 -17.76
C PRO A 140 -5.05 -7.58 -18.91
N PRO A 141 -5.46 -7.05 -20.08
CA PRO A 141 -5.70 -7.90 -21.23
C PRO A 141 -4.42 -8.70 -21.45
N GLN A 142 -4.52 -10.03 -21.37
CA GLN A 142 -3.40 -10.89 -21.69
C GLN A 142 -3.09 -10.62 -23.16
N THR A 143 -2.09 -9.79 -23.42
CA THR A 143 -1.65 -9.49 -24.78
C THR A 143 -1.09 -10.78 -25.33
N SER A 144 -1.94 -11.54 -26.01
CA SER A 144 -1.53 -12.57 -26.94
C SER A 144 -0.57 -11.92 -27.93
N ARG A 145 0.73 -12.23 -27.79
CA ARG A 145 1.83 -11.95 -28.72
C ARG A 145 1.72 -10.60 -29.46
N PHE A 146 2.35 -9.57 -28.90
CA PHE A 146 2.73 -8.39 -29.68
C PHE A 146 3.82 -8.81 -30.69
N ASN A 147 3.44 -9.08 -31.93
CA ASN A 147 4.34 -9.15 -33.09
C ASN A 147 4.34 -7.77 -33.78
N GLY A 148 4.87 -6.76 -33.10
CA GLY A 148 5.05 -5.42 -33.65
C GLY A 148 6.37 -4.83 -33.17
N PRO A 149 7.05 -4.00 -33.99
CA PRO A 149 8.32 -3.40 -33.61
C PRO A 149 8.14 -2.50 -32.37
N PHE A 150 9.01 -2.67 -31.38
CA PHE A 150 9.10 -1.82 -30.19
C PHE A 150 9.31 -0.36 -30.63
N LEU A 151 8.39 0.53 -30.27
CA LEU A 151 8.60 1.97 -30.34
C LEU A 151 9.16 2.48 -28.99
N PRO A 152 10.14 3.40 -28.99
CA PRO A 152 10.83 3.82 -27.79
C PRO A 152 9.94 4.62 -26.84
N HIS A 153 10.12 4.36 -25.53
CA HIS A 153 9.56 5.10 -24.40
C HIS A 153 9.84 6.59 -24.51
N GLN A 154 8.95 7.39 -25.12
CA GLN A 154 9.03 8.85 -24.98
C GLN A 154 7.78 9.64 -25.42
N THR A 155 6.57 9.26 -24.99
CA THR A 155 5.45 10.22 -24.94
C THR A 155 4.50 9.86 -23.80
N ASN A 156 4.33 10.74 -22.80
CA ASN A 156 3.28 10.67 -21.77
C ASN A 156 1.87 10.98 -22.34
N LEU A 157 1.63 10.68 -23.61
CA LEU A 157 0.36 10.93 -24.28
C LEU A 157 -0.45 9.64 -24.25
N ILE A 158 -1.64 9.71 -23.64
CA ILE A 158 -2.62 8.64 -23.68
C ILE A 158 -3.23 8.65 -25.09
N PRO A 159 -3.06 7.60 -25.93
CA PRO A 159 -3.70 7.55 -27.23
C PRO A 159 -5.21 7.44 -27.07
N ASP A 160 -5.96 8.09 -27.96
CA ASP A 160 -7.39 7.85 -28.10
C ASP A 160 -7.59 6.44 -28.66
N ILE A 161 -8.34 5.62 -27.93
CA ILE A 161 -8.61 4.22 -28.29
C ILE A 161 -10.04 4.15 -28.84
N SER A 162 -10.16 3.81 -30.12
CA SER A 162 -11.45 3.45 -30.72
C SER A 162 -11.50 1.95 -31.00
N MET A 163 -12.69 1.36 -30.89
CA MET A 163 -12.91 -0.07 -31.07
C MET A 163 -13.94 -0.34 -32.15
N ARG A 164 -13.69 -1.33 -33.00
CA ARG A 164 -14.67 -1.83 -33.98
C ARG A 164 -14.67 -3.34 -34.01
N ASN A 165 -15.86 -3.94 -34.01
CA ASN A 165 -16.00 -5.38 -34.25
C ASN A 165 -15.82 -5.69 -35.73
N ASN A 166 -14.98 -6.68 -36.03
CA ASN A 166 -14.92 -7.25 -37.37
C ASN A 166 -16.05 -8.25 -37.61
N ARG A 167 -16.24 -8.66 -38.87
CA ARG A 167 -17.30 -9.60 -39.28
C ARG A 167 -17.21 -10.99 -38.62
N ASN A 168 -16.07 -11.30 -37.98
CA ASN A 168 -15.83 -12.56 -37.28
C ASN A 168 -15.98 -12.40 -35.74
N GLY A 169 -16.55 -11.30 -35.26
CA GLY A 169 -16.77 -11.03 -33.83
C GLY A 169 -15.51 -10.66 -33.05
N ARG A 170 -14.37 -10.38 -33.71
CA ARG A 170 -13.16 -9.90 -33.03
C ARG A 170 -13.16 -8.38 -32.92
N VAL A 171 -12.85 -7.88 -31.73
CA VAL A 171 -12.65 -6.46 -31.45
C VAL A 171 -11.29 -6.05 -32.00
N ILE A 172 -11.27 -5.03 -32.87
CA ILE A 172 -10.06 -4.38 -33.37
C ILE A 172 -9.95 -3.01 -32.70
N PHE A 173 -8.78 -2.75 -32.10
CA PHE A 173 -8.46 -1.47 -31.46
C PHE A 173 -7.65 -0.62 -32.45
N TYR A 174 -8.05 0.65 -32.58
CA TYR A 174 -7.29 1.65 -33.32
C TYR A 174 -6.80 2.71 -32.33
N TYR A 175 -5.52 3.03 -32.43
CA TYR A 175 -4.87 4.04 -31.59
C TYR A 175 -4.60 5.27 -32.45
N SER A 176 -5.20 6.39 -32.10
CA SER A 176 -4.91 7.69 -32.68
C SER A 176 -4.25 8.57 -31.63
N TYR A 177 -3.15 9.23 -31.99
CA TYR A 177 -2.57 10.28 -31.18
C TYR A 177 -3.08 11.63 -31.71
N PRO A 178 -3.52 12.56 -30.84
CA PRO A 178 -3.82 13.91 -31.27
C PRO A 178 -2.55 14.54 -31.87
N GLN A 179 -2.70 15.22 -33.02
CA GLN A 179 -1.61 15.98 -33.65
C GLN A 179 -1.33 17.28 -32.89
#